data_AF-A0A1Q9UT69-F1
#
_entry.id   AF-A0A1Q9UT69-F1
#
_cell.length_a   1.000
_cell.length_b   1.000
_cell.length_c   1.000
_cell.angle_alpha   90.00
_cell.angle_beta   90.00
_cell.angle_gamma   90.00
#
_symmetry.space_group_name_H-M   'P 1'
#
loop_
_entity.id
_entity.type
_entity.pdbx_description
1 polymer ?
#
loop_
_entity_poly.entity_id
_entity_poly.type
_entity_poly.pdbx_seq_one_letter_code
_entity_poly.pdbx_strand_id
1 'polypeptide(L)'
;MTPPPTTASDAARSAGLLLSAGPRAEVDTWVGASVVPVTVVPLEGWTAVVTRGGSQAGPPYEDGGLVSACRALPARAAPGLGFFEVDGRALVTVHGGGRRRRVRWVVWEPEQGLLRPPGLDLAGPAELVRLAGADPGTRDELVELLHETRVRPARMLQAVMATLGLPGTRLVEEPARADDLPGAVRVVPDRRQVEWFEDAVRDSVRLRQELGVLS
;
A
#
# COMPACT_ATOMS: atom_id res chain seq x y z
N MET A 1 -32.06 -19.64 -8.44
CA MET A 1 -31.38 -19.01 -7.30
C MET A 1 -30.47 -17.94 -7.88
N THR A 2 -31.01 -16.74 -8.04
CA THR A 2 -30.32 -15.60 -8.68
C THR A 2 -29.39 -14.99 -7.62
N PRO A 3 -28.10 -14.73 -7.92
CA PRO A 3 -27.25 -14.04 -6.96
C PRO A 3 -27.84 -12.65 -6.68
N PRO A 4 -27.72 -12.14 -5.44
CA PRO A 4 -28.22 -10.82 -5.12
C PRO A 4 -27.50 -9.76 -5.98
N PRO A 5 -28.18 -8.67 -6.37
CA PRO A 5 -27.53 -7.57 -7.06
C PRO A 5 -26.44 -6.99 -6.17
N THR A 6 -25.20 -6.95 -6.68
CA THR A 6 -24.09 -6.21 -6.08
C THR A 6 -24.55 -4.78 -5.86
N THR A 7 -24.80 -4.40 -4.61
CA THR A 7 -25.18 -3.03 -4.26
C THR A 7 -24.06 -2.10 -4.71
N ALA A 8 -24.41 -0.87 -5.09
CA ALA A 8 -23.50 0.20 -5.50
C ALA A 8 -22.52 0.68 -4.39
N SER A 9 -22.25 -0.15 -3.38
CA SER A 9 -21.23 -0.03 -2.33
C SER A 9 -19.86 -0.62 -2.73
N ASP A 10 -19.73 -1.05 -3.97
CA ASP A 10 -18.49 -1.50 -4.61
C ASP A 10 -17.86 -0.39 -5.47
N ALA A 11 -18.16 0.88 -5.13
CA ALA A 11 -17.49 2.04 -5.70
C ALA A 11 -15.98 1.88 -5.45
N ALA A 12 -15.27 1.49 -6.52
CA ALA A 12 -13.85 1.26 -6.69
C ALA A 12 -13.00 1.36 -5.42
N ARG A 13 -13.08 0.35 -4.55
CA ARG A 13 -12.17 0.28 -3.39
C ARG A 13 -10.75 0.10 -3.90
N SER A 14 -9.85 0.95 -3.42
CA SER A 14 -8.45 0.94 -3.86
C SER A 14 -7.80 -0.43 -3.65
N ALA A 15 -7.14 -0.95 -4.69
CA ALA A 15 -6.33 -2.17 -4.59
C ALA A 15 -4.93 -1.81 -4.10
N GLY A 16 -4.30 -2.74 -3.37
CA GLY A 16 -3.00 -2.49 -2.74
C GLY A 16 -2.16 -3.75 -2.60
N LEU A 17 -0.86 -3.60 -2.87
CA LEU A 17 0.16 -4.59 -2.63
C LEU A 17 1.33 -3.92 -1.91
N LEU A 18 1.74 -4.43 -0.75
CA LEU A 18 2.98 -4.03 -0.09
C LEU A 18 3.98 -5.19 -0.07
N LEU A 19 5.18 -4.95 -0.57
CA LEU A 19 6.33 -5.84 -0.50
C LEU A 19 7.23 -5.40 0.65
N SER A 20 7.54 -6.33 1.55
CA SER A 20 8.50 -6.16 2.64
C SER A 20 9.66 -7.14 2.50
N ALA A 21 10.90 -6.66 2.59
CA ALA A 21 12.09 -7.51 2.66
C ALA A 21 12.49 -7.85 4.12
N GLY A 22 11.66 -7.45 5.09
CA GLY A 22 11.85 -7.76 6.50
C GLY A 22 11.45 -9.20 6.85
N PRO A 23 11.80 -9.68 8.06
CA PRO A 23 11.42 -11.01 8.52
C PRO A 23 9.90 -11.18 8.55
N ARG A 24 9.43 -12.33 8.06
CA ARG A 24 7.99 -12.65 7.97
C ARG A 24 7.23 -12.44 9.29
N ALA A 25 7.81 -12.85 10.42
CA ALA A 25 7.18 -12.71 11.73
C ALA A 25 6.91 -11.24 12.13
N GLU A 26 7.79 -10.31 11.72
CA GLU A 26 7.61 -8.88 11.96
C GLU A 26 6.52 -8.30 11.04
N VAL A 27 6.40 -8.80 9.81
CA VAL A 27 5.30 -8.49 8.90
C VAL A 27 3.97 -9.01 9.44
N ASP A 28 3.92 -10.26 9.93
CA ASP A 28 2.71 -10.84 10.52
C ASP A 28 2.26 -10.08 11.76
N THR A 29 3.20 -9.68 12.63
CA THR A 29 2.92 -8.83 13.80
C THR A 29 2.34 -7.48 13.38
N TRP A 30 2.92 -6.86 12.35
CA TRP A 30 2.37 -5.63 11.78
C TRP A 30 0.98 -5.87 11.19
N VAL A 31 0.76 -6.91 10.39
CA VAL A 31 -0.54 -7.24 9.79
C VAL A 31 -1.61 -7.50 10.86
N GLY A 32 -1.25 -8.15 11.97
CA GLY A 32 -2.18 -8.43 13.08
C GLY A 32 -2.79 -7.17 13.72
N ALA A 33 -2.14 -6.01 13.58
CA ALA A 33 -2.64 -4.73 14.04
C ALA A 33 -3.36 -3.91 12.94
N SER A 34 -3.69 -4.51 11.80
CA SER A 34 -4.43 -3.89 10.69
C SER A 34 -5.94 -3.90 10.95
N VAL A 35 -6.64 -2.90 10.42
CA VAL A 35 -8.12 -2.87 10.30
C VAL A 35 -8.61 -3.24 8.90
N VAL A 36 -7.68 -3.58 8.01
CA VAL A 36 -7.94 -3.96 6.62
C VAL A 36 -7.72 -5.46 6.47
N PRO A 37 -8.67 -6.23 5.89
CA PRO A 37 -8.44 -7.61 5.51
C PRO A 37 -7.33 -7.70 4.47
N VAL A 38 -6.42 -8.66 4.64
CA VAL A 38 -5.28 -8.84 3.75
C VAL A 38 -5.00 -10.31 3.48
N THR A 39 -4.29 -10.61 2.41
CA THR A 39 -3.61 -11.90 2.21
C THR A 39 -2.11 -11.67 2.24
N VAL A 40 -1.41 -12.42 3.09
CA VAL A 40 0.04 -12.32 3.24
C VAL A 40 0.71 -13.50 2.55
N VAL A 41 1.54 -13.22 1.55
CA VAL A 41 2.11 -14.22 0.63
C VAL A 41 3.64 -14.19 0.71
N PRO A 42 4.31 -15.33 0.96
CA PRO A 42 5.75 -15.42 0.80
C PRO A 42 6.10 -15.41 -0.70
N LEU A 43 7.01 -14.52 -1.07
CA LEU A 43 7.59 -14.41 -2.41
C LEU A 43 9.12 -14.51 -2.29
N GLU A 44 9.80 -14.73 -3.42
CA GLU A 44 11.26 -14.80 -3.43
C GLU A 44 11.87 -13.49 -2.90
N GLY A 45 12.56 -13.56 -1.75
CA GLY A 45 13.19 -12.38 -1.12
C GLY A 45 12.23 -11.37 -0.49
N TRP A 46 10.90 -11.58 -0.58
CA TRP A 46 9.89 -10.61 -0.19
C TRP A 46 8.69 -11.28 0.51
N THR A 47 8.05 -10.56 1.42
CA THR A 47 6.70 -10.87 1.90
C THR A 47 5.72 -9.86 1.30
N ALA A 48 4.77 -10.34 0.50
CA ALA A 48 3.68 -9.53 -0.02
C ALA A 48 2.51 -9.47 0.97
N VAL A 49 1.94 -8.29 1.14
CA VAL A 49 0.68 -8.03 1.86
C VAL A 49 -0.29 -7.43 0.86
N VAL A 50 -1.30 -8.20 0.47
CA VAL A 50 -2.28 -7.84 -0.55
C VAL A 50 -3.57 -7.41 0.13
N THR A 51 -4.01 -6.18 -0.10
CA THR A 51 -5.25 -5.64 0.46
C THR A 51 -6.47 -6.35 -0.12
N ARG A 52 -7.43 -6.72 0.75
CA ARG A 52 -8.65 -7.44 0.40
C ARG A 52 -9.89 -6.65 0.81
N GLY A 53 -10.39 -5.86 -0.13
CA GLY A 53 -11.62 -5.10 0.03
C GLY A 53 -11.46 -3.89 0.97
N GLY A 54 -12.58 -3.49 1.59
CA GLY A 54 -12.63 -2.32 2.46
C GLY A 54 -12.03 -2.59 3.84
N SER A 55 -11.66 -1.51 4.52
CA SER A 55 -11.40 -1.55 5.95
C SER A 55 -12.65 -1.96 6.72
N GLN A 56 -12.45 -2.54 7.89
CA GLN A 56 -13.53 -2.82 8.85
C GLN A 56 -13.81 -1.65 9.80
N ALA A 57 -12.99 -0.61 9.79
CA ALA A 57 -13.25 0.62 10.53
C ALA A 57 -14.35 1.46 9.86
N GLY A 58 -15.09 2.22 10.65
CA GLY A 58 -16.10 3.16 10.15
C GLY A 58 -15.51 4.36 9.38
N PRO A 59 -16.40 5.23 8.84
CA PRO A 59 -15.99 6.46 8.16
C PRO A 59 -15.01 7.32 8.96
N PRO A 60 -14.00 7.96 8.32
CA PRO A 60 -13.71 8.01 6.87
C PRO A 60 -12.70 6.94 6.40
N TYR A 61 -12.58 5.81 7.10
CA TYR A 61 -11.52 4.83 6.89
C TYR A 61 -11.92 3.62 6.06
N GLU A 62 -13.03 3.67 5.31
CA GLU A 62 -13.61 2.50 4.62
C GLU A 62 -12.73 2.01 3.45
N ASP A 63 -11.93 2.89 2.84
CA ASP A 63 -11.01 2.51 1.77
C ASP A 63 -9.79 1.77 2.35
N GLY A 64 -9.81 0.44 2.22
CA GLY A 64 -8.73 -0.42 2.71
C GLY A 64 -7.39 -0.18 2.02
N GLY A 65 -7.37 0.16 0.72
CA GLY A 65 -6.15 0.43 -0.02
C GLY A 65 -5.49 1.73 0.44
N LEU A 66 -6.29 2.80 0.61
CA LEU A 66 -5.80 4.08 1.12
C LEU A 66 -5.35 3.98 2.59
N VAL A 67 -6.11 3.29 3.44
CA VAL A 67 -5.70 3.00 4.83
C VAL A 67 -4.37 2.25 4.86
N SER A 68 -4.20 1.25 3.98
CA SER A 68 -2.96 0.48 3.89
C SER A 68 -1.79 1.32 3.39
N ALA A 69 -2.00 2.17 2.38
CA ALA A 69 -0.97 3.06 1.84
C ALA A 69 -0.45 4.05 2.89
N CYS A 70 -1.34 4.57 3.73
CA CYS A 70 -0.99 5.50 4.81
C CYS A 70 -0.31 4.84 6.01
N ARG A 71 -0.26 3.50 6.07
CA ARG A 71 0.26 2.77 7.22
C ARG A 71 1.76 2.53 7.09
N ALA A 72 2.53 3.16 7.97
CA ALA A 72 3.99 2.97 8.00
C ALA A 72 4.37 1.53 8.38
N LEU A 73 5.32 0.97 7.65
CA LEU A 73 5.98 -0.28 8.00
C LEU A 73 6.94 -0.04 9.18
N PRO A 74 6.91 -0.87 10.25
CA PRO A 74 7.85 -0.71 11.36
C PRO A 74 9.27 -1.05 10.91
N ALA A 75 10.27 -0.45 11.57
CA ALA A 75 11.68 -0.59 11.21
C ALA A 75 12.17 -2.05 11.13
N ARG A 76 11.55 -2.96 11.89
CA ARG A 76 11.89 -4.40 11.89
C ARG A 76 11.29 -5.16 10.71
N ALA A 77 10.19 -4.67 10.13
CA ALA A 77 9.60 -5.21 8.93
C ALA A 77 10.08 -4.47 7.66
N ALA A 78 10.84 -3.38 7.80
CA ALA A 78 11.44 -2.64 6.70
C ALA A 78 12.74 -3.33 6.20
N PRO A 79 13.21 -3.02 4.97
CA PRO A 79 12.62 -2.10 4.00
C PRO A 79 11.37 -2.65 3.30
N GLY A 80 10.59 -1.75 2.69
CA GLY A 80 9.42 -2.13 1.91
C GLY A 80 8.98 -1.09 0.88
N LEU A 81 8.23 -1.57 -0.11
CA LEU A 81 7.61 -0.78 -1.18
C LEU A 81 6.15 -1.19 -1.30
N GLY A 82 5.24 -0.22 -1.27
CA GLY A 82 3.81 -0.48 -1.53
C GLY A 82 3.34 0.15 -2.83
N PHE A 83 2.39 -0.50 -3.49
CA PHE A 83 1.86 -0.19 -4.81
C PHE A 83 0.34 -0.17 -4.71
N PHE A 84 -0.26 1.00 -4.92
CA PHE A 84 -1.68 1.22 -4.72
C PHE A 84 -2.29 1.99 -5.88
N GLU A 85 -3.44 1.54 -6.35
CA GLU A 85 -4.29 2.34 -7.24
C GLU A 85 -5.36 3.00 -6.39
N VAL A 86 -5.33 4.33 -6.29
CA VAL A 86 -6.25 5.14 -5.48
C VAL A 86 -6.78 6.28 -6.35
N ASP A 87 -8.10 6.42 -6.47
CA ASP A 87 -8.76 7.48 -7.23
C ASP A 87 -8.20 7.66 -8.66
N GLY A 88 -7.87 6.56 -9.34
CA GLY A 88 -7.28 6.59 -10.69
C GLY A 88 -5.82 7.05 -10.75
N ARG A 89 -5.11 7.06 -9.61
CA ARG A 89 -3.68 7.37 -9.50
C ARG A 89 -2.88 6.16 -9.09
N ALA A 90 -1.65 6.08 -9.58
CA ALA A 90 -0.65 5.13 -9.13
C ALA A 90 0.14 5.75 -7.96
N LEU A 91 0.07 5.12 -6.80
CA LEU A 91 0.83 5.49 -5.61
C LEU A 91 1.89 4.44 -5.33
N VAL A 92 3.14 4.87 -5.16
CA VAL A 92 4.20 4.05 -4.59
C VAL A 92 4.56 4.58 -3.22
N THR A 93 4.42 3.76 -2.19
CA THR A 93 4.84 4.07 -0.82
C THR A 93 6.22 3.48 -0.56
N VAL A 94 7.07 4.26 0.09
CA VAL A 94 8.47 3.92 0.31
C VAL A 94 8.75 3.88 1.79
N HIS A 95 9.15 2.69 2.26
CA HIS A 95 9.38 2.39 3.67
C HIS A 95 10.85 2.03 3.85
N GLY A 96 11.66 3.03 4.16
CA GLY A 96 13.09 2.83 4.43
C GLY A 96 13.36 2.10 5.76
N GLY A 97 14.53 1.50 5.88
CA GLY A 97 15.05 1.01 7.16
C GLY A 97 15.50 2.16 8.07
N GLY A 98 15.45 1.95 9.40
CA GLY A 98 16.03 2.87 10.40
C GLY A 98 15.04 3.51 11.37
N ARG A 99 15.50 4.51 12.13
CA ARG A 99 14.74 5.09 13.25
C ARG A 99 13.55 5.98 12.84
N ARG A 100 13.55 6.56 11.64
CA ARG A 100 12.50 7.47 11.18
C ARG A 100 11.45 6.72 10.36
N ARG A 101 10.27 6.55 10.93
CA ARG A 101 9.13 5.78 10.40
C ARG A 101 8.23 6.62 9.48
N ARG A 102 8.80 7.31 8.49
CA ARG A 102 8.00 8.13 7.57
C ARG A 102 7.76 7.39 6.28
N VAL A 103 6.49 7.32 5.87
CA VAL A 103 6.12 6.87 4.52
C VAL A 103 6.48 8.00 3.57
N ARG A 104 7.28 7.69 2.55
CA ARG A 104 7.54 8.59 1.45
C ARG A 104 6.79 8.14 0.21
N TRP A 105 6.51 9.07 -0.70
CA TRP A 105 5.51 8.87 -1.75
C TRP A 105 6.07 9.14 -3.13
N VAL A 106 5.71 8.29 -4.09
CA VAL A 106 5.67 8.64 -5.51
C VAL A 106 4.20 8.64 -5.90
N VAL A 107 3.75 9.73 -6.51
CA VAL A 107 2.36 9.89 -6.96
C VAL A 107 2.42 10.11 -8.46
N TRP A 108 1.71 9.28 -9.21
CA TRP A 108 1.64 9.36 -10.65
C TRP A 108 0.17 9.32 -11.09
N GLU A 109 -0.20 10.14 -12.06
CA GLU A 109 -1.55 10.20 -12.63
C GLU A 109 -1.47 10.13 -14.16
N PRO A 110 -2.42 9.44 -14.82
CA PRO A 110 -2.54 9.48 -16.27
C PRO A 110 -2.58 10.92 -16.79
N GLU A 111 -2.04 11.14 -17.98
CA GLU A 111 -1.96 12.43 -18.68
C GLU A 111 -1.02 13.48 -18.03
N GLN A 112 -0.82 13.45 -16.72
CA GLN A 112 0.02 14.40 -15.98
C GLN A 112 1.40 13.85 -15.62
N GLY A 113 1.52 12.54 -15.42
CA GLY A 113 2.76 11.91 -14.98
C GLY A 113 2.98 12.09 -13.48
N LEU A 114 4.24 12.35 -13.09
CA LEU A 114 4.62 12.52 -11.68
C LEU A 114 4.04 13.80 -11.07
N LEU A 115 3.34 13.63 -9.94
CA LEU A 115 2.75 14.72 -9.17
C LEU A 115 3.57 15.04 -7.92
N ARG A 116 3.37 16.27 -7.40
CA ARG A 116 3.93 16.73 -6.13
C ARG A 116 2.85 17.27 -5.20
N PRO A 117 1.99 16.41 -4.62
CA PRO A 117 0.93 16.86 -3.75
C PRO A 117 1.48 17.59 -2.50
N PRO A 118 0.84 18.68 -2.06
CA PRO A 118 1.27 19.38 -0.85
C PRO A 118 1.12 18.48 0.38
N GLY A 119 2.08 18.57 1.30
CA GLY A 119 2.05 17.83 2.57
C GLY A 119 2.55 16.38 2.51
N LEU A 120 2.96 15.87 1.35
CA LEU A 120 3.58 14.56 1.22
C LEU A 120 5.12 14.65 1.14
N ASP A 121 5.79 13.82 1.93
CA ASP A 121 7.24 13.62 1.82
C ASP A 121 7.51 12.75 0.57
N LEU A 122 8.02 13.34 -0.51
CA LEU A 122 8.21 12.62 -1.78
C LEU A 122 9.46 11.73 -1.76
N ALA A 123 9.38 10.58 -2.43
CA ALA A 123 10.51 9.70 -2.76
C ALA A 123 10.95 9.91 -4.21
N GLY A 124 12.20 9.57 -4.52
CA GLY A 124 12.76 9.67 -5.87
C GLY A 124 13.07 8.30 -6.49
N PRO A 125 13.24 8.20 -7.82
CA PRO A 125 13.57 6.94 -8.51
C PRO A 125 14.79 6.20 -7.95
N ALA A 126 15.86 6.93 -7.60
CA ALA A 126 17.06 6.34 -7.00
C ALA A 126 16.79 5.65 -5.65
N GLU A 127 15.81 6.13 -4.89
CA GLU A 127 15.42 5.52 -3.62
C GLU A 127 14.64 4.23 -3.85
N LEU A 128 13.76 4.19 -4.86
CA LEU A 128 13.05 2.98 -5.28
C LEU A 128 14.01 1.88 -5.72
N VAL A 129 14.94 2.21 -6.63
CA VAL A 129 15.98 1.28 -7.12
C VAL A 129 16.79 0.69 -5.96
N ARG A 130 17.27 1.56 -5.05
CA ARG A 130 18.06 1.12 -3.89
C ARG A 130 17.28 0.20 -2.96
N LEU A 131 16.01 0.49 -2.67
CA LEU A 131 15.20 -0.32 -1.76
C LEU A 131 14.72 -1.62 -2.40
N ALA A 132 14.51 -1.64 -3.71
CA ALA A 132 14.24 -2.86 -4.45
C ALA A 132 15.47 -3.79 -4.53
N GLY A 133 16.67 -3.26 -4.28
CA GLY A 133 17.92 -3.99 -4.52
C GLY A 133 18.24 -4.16 -6.01
N ALA A 134 17.66 -3.32 -6.87
CA ALA A 134 17.87 -3.32 -8.30
C ALA A 134 19.22 -2.70 -8.68
N ASP A 135 19.67 -2.96 -9.91
CA ASP A 135 20.91 -2.37 -10.44
C ASP A 135 20.83 -0.84 -10.45
N PRO A 136 21.85 -0.10 -10.01
CA PRO A 136 21.83 1.37 -10.03
C PRO A 136 21.55 1.97 -11.41
N GLY A 137 21.92 1.28 -12.49
CA GLY A 137 21.66 1.67 -13.88
C GLY A 137 20.17 1.66 -14.26
N THR A 138 19.33 0.92 -13.52
CA THR A 138 17.86 0.90 -13.69
C THR A 138 17.21 2.27 -13.40
N ARG A 139 17.92 3.18 -12.72
CA ARG A 139 17.40 4.50 -12.37
C ARG A 139 16.87 5.26 -13.58
N ASP A 140 17.62 5.31 -14.68
CA ASP A 140 17.27 6.15 -15.82
C ASP A 140 16.08 5.55 -16.58
N GLU A 141 16.03 4.22 -16.72
CA GLU A 141 14.85 3.51 -17.24
C GLU A 141 13.59 3.79 -16.39
N LEU A 142 13.71 3.76 -15.06
CA LEU A 142 12.60 4.08 -14.17
C LEU A 142 12.15 5.55 -14.30
N VAL A 143 13.10 6.47 -14.52
CA VAL A 143 12.78 7.88 -14.80
C VAL A 143 11.99 7.99 -16.10
N GLU A 144 12.46 7.37 -17.19
CA GLU A 144 11.77 7.37 -18.48
C GLU A 144 10.36 6.78 -18.37
N LEU A 145 10.22 5.65 -17.68
CA LEU A 145 8.93 5.02 -17.44
C LEU A 145 7.95 5.96 -16.72
N LEU A 146 8.39 6.65 -15.67
CA LEU A 146 7.53 7.57 -14.90
C LEU A 146 7.15 8.84 -15.68
N HIS A 147 7.79 9.13 -16.81
CA HIS A 147 7.39 10.19 -17.74
C HIS A 147 6.34 9.73 -18.77
N GLU A 148 6.10 8.43 -18.91
CA GLU A 148 4.99 7.94 -19.72
C GLU A 148 3.67 8.38 -19.06
N THR A 149 2.73 8.88 -19.85
CA THR A 149 1.45 9.45 -19.38
C THR A 149 0.23 8.75 -19.94
N ARG A 150 0.39 7.90 -20.96
CA ARG A 150 -0.71 7.21 -21.65
C ARG A 150 -0.83 5.75 -21.26
N VAL A 151 -0.75 5.48 -19.96
CA VAL A 151 -0.93 4.14 -19.38
C VAL A 151 -1.95 4.17 -18.26
N ARG A 152 -2.54 3.01 -17.95
CA ARG A 152 -3.45 2.88 -16.80
C ARG A 152 -2.63 2.80 -15.50
N PRO A 153 -3.14 3.28 -14.35
CA PRO A 153 -2.42 3.25 -13.07
C PRO A 153 -1.90 1.86 -12.67
N ALA A 154 -2.75 0.82 -12.65
CA ALA A 154 -2.31 -0.54 -12.39
C ALA A 154 -1.18 -1.02 -13.34
N ARG A 155 -1.24 -0.63 -14.62
CA ARG A 155 -0.20 -0.97 -15.61
C ARG A 155 1.10 -0.22 -15.36
N MET A 156 1.02 1.04 -14.97
CA MET A 156 2.19 1.81 -14.52
C MET A 156 2.83 1.15 -13.30
N LEU A 157 2.05 0.77 -12.28
CA LEU A 157 2.57 0.08 -11.09
C LEU A 157 3.24 -1.26 -11.44
N GLN A 158 2.61 -2.07 -12.30
CA GLN A 158 3.20 -3.32 -12.80
C GLN A 158 4.51 -3.09 -13.55
N ALA A 159 4.57 -2.07 -14.40
CA ALA A 159 5.78 -1.72 -15.14
C ALA A 159 6.90 -1.27 -14.18
N VAL A 160 6.59 -0.43 -13.19
CA VAL A 160 7.55 0.00 -12.16
C VAL A 160 8.09 -1.22 -11.40
N MET A 161 7.22 -2.13 -10.97
CA MET A 161 7.64 -3.36 -10.30
C MET A 161 8.52 -4.23 -11.20
N ALA A 162 8.16 -4.39 -12.47
CA ALA A 162 8.93 -5.18 -13.43
C ALA A 162 10.32 -4.58 -13.70
N THR A 163 10.39 -3.27 -13.94
CA THR A 163 11.66 -2.53 -14.11
C THR A 163 12.55 -2.66 -12.88
N LEU A 164 11.97 -2.66 -11.67
CA LEU A 164 12.69 -2.87 -10.41
C LEU A 164 13.03 -4.34 -10.11
N GLY A 165 12.62 -5.30 -10.96
CA GLY A 165 12.84 -6.73 -10.73
C GLY A 165 12.06 -7.30 -9.54
N LEU A 166 10.94 -6.66 -9.15
CA LEU A 166 10.15 -7.05 -7.99
C LEU A 166 9.15 -8.17 -8.32
N PRO A 167 8.91 -9.11 -7.39
CA PRO A 167 7.95 -10.18 -7.59
C PRO A 167 6.51 -9.69 -7.46
N GLY A 168 5.55 -10.51 -7.89
CA GLY A 168 4.12 -10.30 -7.59
C GLY A 168 3.41 -9.24 -8.45
N THR A 169 3.96 -8.84 -9.61
CA THR A 169 3.35 -7.84 -10.52
C THR A 169 1.88 -8.11 -10.82
N ARG A 170 1.49 -9.37 -11.05
CA ARG A 170 0.10 -9.77 -11.32
C ARG A 170 -0.86 -9.50 -10.15
N LEU A 171 -0.37 -9.43 -8.91
CA LEU A 171 -1.20 -9.21 -7.73
C LEU A 171 -1.74 -7.78 -7.63
N VAL A 172 -1.17 -6.84 -8.40
CA VAL A 172 -1.70 -5.46 -8.49
C VAL A 172 -3.04 -5.43 -9.22
N GLU A 173 -3.17 -6.15 -10.35
CA GLU A 173 -4.43 -6.22 -11.11
C GLU A 173 -5.35 -7.33 -10.61
N GLU A 174 -4.78 -8.42 -10.11
CA GLU A 174 -5.52 -9.64 -9.76
C GLU A 174 -5.29 -10.03 -8.29
N PRO A 175 -5.66 -9.16 -7.32
CA PRO A 175 -5.38 -9.39 -5.89
C PRO A 175 -6.06 -10.65 -5.34
N ALA A 176 -7.14 -11.11 -5.96
CA ALA A 176 -7.82 -12.35 -5.59
C ALA A 176 -6.93 -13.60 -5.74
N ARG A 177 -5.99 -13.59 -6.70
CA ARG A 177 -5.05 -14.72 -6.91
C ARG A 177 -4.05 -14.90 -5.78
N ALA A 178 -3.95 -13.94 -4.85
CA ALA A 178 -3.07 -14.06 -3.70
C ALA A 178 -3.39 -15.30 -2.85
N ASP A 179 -4.67 -15.70 -2.77
CA ASP A 179 -5.11 -16.84 -1.94
C ASP A 179 -4.63 -18.19 -2.49
N ASP A 180 -4.35 -18.26 -3.79
CA ASP A 180 -3.95 -19.50 -4.46
C ASP A 180 -2.43 -19.73 -4.42
N LEU A 181 -1.67 -18.74 -3.93
CA LEU A 181 -0.21 -18.83 -3.90
C LEU A 181 0.28 -19.70 -2.72
N PRO A 182 1.33 -20.51 -2.92
CA PRO A 182 1.88 -21.35 -1.86
C PRO A 182 2.25 -20.56 -0.60
N GLY A 183 1.77 -21.01 0.57
CA GLY A 183 2.04 -20.37 1.85
C GLY A 183 1.27 -19.05 2.07
N ALA A 184 0.31 -18.72 1.22
CA ALA A 184 -0.58 -17.58 1.43
C ALA A 184 -1.43 -17.77 2.71
N VAL A 185 -1.51 -16.71 3.50
CA VAL A 185 -2.33 -16.67 4.72
C VAL A 185 -3.27 -15.48 4.64
N ARG A 186 -4.57 -15.75 4.63
CA ARG A 186 -5.60 -14.72 4.72
C ARG A 186 -5.76 -14.29 6.17
N VAL A 187 -5.68 -12.98 6.41
CA VAL A 187 -5.87 -12.35 7.71
C VAL A 187 -7.06 -11.43 7.65
N VAL A 188 -8.02 -11.68 8.53
CA VAL A 188 -9.18 -10.81 8.76
C VAL A 188 -8.96 -10.09 10.09
N PRO A 189 -9.13 -8.76 10.16
CA PRO A 189 -8.99 -8.02 11.41
C PRO A 189 -9.88 -8.59 12.50
N ASP A 190 -9.34 -8.65 13.72
CA ASP A 190 -10.11 -8.96 14.91
C ASP A 190 -10.97 -7.74 15.28
N ARG A 191 -12.21 -7.99 15.70
CA ARG A 191 -13.14 -6.93 16.10
C ARG A 191 -12.57 -6.03 17.19
N ARG A 192 -11.87 -6.59 18.18
CA ARG A 192 -11.22 -5.83 19.25
C ARG A 192 -10.12 -4.93 18.72
N GLN A 193 -9.41 -5.35 17.67
CA GLN A 193 -8.40 -4.52 17.02
C GLN A 193 -9.02 -3.33 16.28
N VAL A 194 -10.19 -3.55 15.65
CA VAL A 194 -10.96 -2.47 15.01
C VAL A 194 -11.46 -1.48 16.06
N GLU A 195 -12.05 -1.95 17.16
CA GLU A 195 -12.49 -1.11 18.28
C GLU A 195 -11.33 -0.28 18.85
N TRP A 196 -10.17 -0.89 19.06
CA TRP A 196 -8.96 -0.19 19.52
C TRP A 196 -8.51 0.91 18.56
N PHE A 197 -8.57 0.67 17.25
CA PHE A 197 -8.24 1.66 16.25
C PHE A 197 -9.21 2.85 16.30
N GLU A 198 -10.52 2.57 16.36
CA GLU A 198 -11.55 3.62 16.39
C GLU A 198 -11.47 4.48 17.66
N ASP A 199 -11.18 3.87 18.82
CA ASP A 199 -10.97 4.59 20.07
C ASP A 199 -9.71 5.47 19.98
N ALA A 200 -8.59 4.95 19.46
CA ALA A 200 -7.37 5.72 19.28
C ALA A 200 -7.54 6.92 18.32
N VAL A 201 -8.33 6.75 17.27
CA VAL A 201 -8.70 7.85 16.36
C VAL A 201 -9.52 8.92 17.10
N ARG A 202 -10.54 8.50 17.86
CA ARG A 202 -11.40 9.42 18.62
C ARG A 202 -10.59 10.24 19.62
N ASP A 203 -9.67 9.60 20.32
CA ASP A 203 -8.77 10.26 21.27
C ASP A 203 -7.83 11.25 20.56
N SER A 204 -7.29 10.88 19.40
CA SER A 204 -6.45 11.78 18.59
C SER A 204 -7.23 12.99 18.08
N VAL A 205 -8.48 12.82 17.64
CA VAL A 205 -9.33 13.94 17.19
C VAL A 205 -9.63 14.87 18.35
N ARG A 206 -10.03 14.32 19.50
CA ARG A 206 -10.29 15.08 20.72
C ARG A 206 -9.07 15.90 21.15
N LEU A 207 -7.88 15.28 21.17
CA LEU A 207 -6.64 15.97 21.51
C LEU A 207 -6.34 17.13 20.55
N ARG A 208 -6.56 16.95 19.24
CA ARG A 208 -6.36 18.02 18.25
C ARG A 208 -7.37 19.16 18.38
N GLN A 209 -8.61 18.86 18.78
CA GLN A 209 -9.61 19.88 19.10
C GLN A 209 -9.22 20.65 20.36
N GLU A 210 -8.78 19.96 21.41
CA GLU A 210 -8.29 20.58 22.65
C GLU A 210 -7.06 21.48 22.41
N LEU A 211 -6.20 21.10 21.45
CA LEU A 211 -5.04 21.90 21.02
C LEU A 211 -5.36 23.00 20.00
N GLY A 212 -6.62 23.17 19.59
CA GLY A 212 -7.06 24.19 18.63
C GLY A 212 -6.56 23.98 17.19
N VAL A 213 -6.12 22.77 16.86
CA VAL A 213 -5.60 22.40 15.52
C VAL A 213 -6.75 21.98 14.58
N LEU A 214 -7.87 21.55 15.16
CA LEU A 214 -9.12 21.26 14.45
C LEU A 214 -10.23 22.07 15.11
N SER A 215 -10.84 23.01 14.38
CA SER A 215 -12.00 23.80 14.78
C SER A 215 -13.30 23.16 14.31
#